data_AF-A0A4U7EXV7-F1
#
_entry.id   AF-A0A4U7EXV7-F1
#
_cell.length_a   1.000
_cell.length_b   1.000
_cell.length_c   1.000
_cell.angle_alpha   90.00
_cell.angle_beta   90.00
_cell.angle_gamma   90.00
#
_symmetry.space_group_name_H-M   'P 1'
#
loop_
_entity.id
_entity.type
_entity.pdbx_description
1 polymer ?
#
loop_
_entity_poly.entity_id
_entity_poly.type
_entity_poly.pdbx_seq_one_letter_code
_entity_poly.pdbx_strand_id
1 'polypeptide(L)'
;TMPGHERVPVDEAVDRVAEVSDTGVEAVILFGVPESKDASGSRAYADDGVVQRAIRRISAETDVTVIGDVCLCEYTEHGHCGVIEESAESDPTLTVKNDETLDLLARTAVSQADAGADVVAPSAMTDGQVKAIREALDAAGHEEVAILS
;
A
#
# COMPACT_ATOMS: atom_id res chain seq x y z
N THR A 1 -8.48 2.70 18.83
CA THR A 1 -9.66 3.59 18.78
C THR A 1 -9.19 4.98 18.42
N MET A 2 -9.87 5.65 17.49
CA MET A 2 -9.57 7.03 17.10
C MET A 2 -10.90 7.80 17.00
N PRO A 3 -11.38 8.42 18.09
CA PRO A 3 -12.61 9.20 18.06
C PRO A 3 -12.54 10.30 16.99
N GLY A 4 -13.59 10.42 16.18
CA GLY A 4 -13.63 11.38 15.06
C GLY A 4 -13.02 10.89 13.75
N HIS A 5 -12.50 9.66 13.71
CA HIS A 5 -12.03 9.02 12.48
C HIS A 5 -12.99 7.91 12.05
N GLU A 6 -13.13 7.76 10.74
CA GLU A 6 -13.99 6.75 10.12
C GLU A 6 -13.25 6.03 8.98
N ARG A 7 -13.81 4.90 8.56
CA ARG A 7 -13.38 4.20 7.35
C ARG A 7 -14.30 4.63 6.23
N VAL A 8 -13.70 5.04 5.13
CA VAL A 8 -14.42 5.59 3.98
C VAL A 8 -14.57 4.48 2.94
N PRO A 9 -15.80 4.13 2.52
CA PRO A 9 -16.00 3.21 1.41
C PRO A 9 -15.34 3.75 0.13
N VAL A 10 -14.84 2.85 -0.72
CA VAL A 10 -14.19 3.23 -1.99
C VAL A 10 -15.10 4.11 -2.85
N ASP A 11 -16.41 3.86 -2.82
CA ASP A 11 -17.41 4.61 -3.59
C ASP A 11 -17.58 6.06 -3.11
N GLU A 12 -17.17 6.37 -1.87
CA GLU A 12 -17.25 7.70 -1.24
C GLU A 12 -15.87 8.38 -1.15
N ALA A 13 -14.80 7.72 -1.59
CA ALA A 13 -13.43 8.19 -1.40
C ALA A 13 -13.14 9.53 -2.10
N VAL A 14 -13.65 9.74 -3.31
CA VAL A 14 -13.47 10.99 -4.07
C VAL A 14 -14.11 12.17 -3.34
N ASP A 15 -15.37 12.03 -2.92
CA ASP A 15 -16.09 13.09 -2.19
C ASP A 15 -15.38 13.45 -0.90
N ARG A 16 -14.88 12.44 -0.17
CA ARG A 16 -14.13 12.65 1.06
C ARG A 16 -12.81 13.37 0.81
N VAL A 17 -12.07 13.00 -0.23
CA VAL A 17 -10.82 13.67 -0.59
C VAL A 17 -11.08 15.12 -1.03
N ALA A 18 -12.12 15.37 -1.81
CA ALA A 18 -12.52 16.72 -2.21
C ALA A 18 -12.83 17.60 -0.99
N GLU A 19 -13.61 17.10 -0.04
CA GLU A 19 -13.91 17.81 1.22
C GLU A 19 -12.63 18.17 1.99
N VAL A 20 -11.66 17.24 2.07
CA VAL A 20 -10.38 17.48 2.74
C VAL A 20 -9.54 18.48 1.96
N SER A 21 -9.53 18.40 0.63
CA SER A 21 -8.79 19.31 -0.25
C SER A 21 -9.30 20.76 -0.16
N ASP A 22 -10.60 20.97 0.01
CA ASP A 22 -11.20 22.30 0.22
C ASP A 22 -10.66 23.02 1.49
N THR A 23 -10.04 22.28 2.42
CA THR A 23 -9.38 22.84 3.60
C THR A 23 -7.93 23.29 3.34
N GLY A 24 -7.41 23.07 2.14
CA GLY A 24 -6.04 23.37 1.73
C GLY A 24 -5.06 22.19 1.86
N VAL A 25 -5.55 20.97 2.08
CA VAL A 25 -4.72 19.76 2.08
C VAL A 25 -4.43 19.33 0.64
N GLU A 26 -3.15 19.15 0.31
CA GLU A 26 -2.69 18.90 -1.07
C GLU A 26 -2.35 17.43 -1.35
N ALA A 27 -2.23 16.59 -0.31
CA ALA A 27 -1.84 15.20 -0.43
C ALA A 27 -2.60 14.30 0.55
N VAL A 28 -2.88 13.06 0.12
CA VAL A 28 -3.53 12.04 0.93
C VAL A 28 -2.76 10.73 0.88
N ILE A 29 -2.67 10.03 2.00
CA ILE A 29 -2.13 8.68 2.07
C ILE A 29 -3.26 7.69 2.35
N LEU A 30 -3.29 6.60 1.58
CA LEU A 30 -4.35 5.60 1.64
C LEU A 30 -3.90 4.38 2.44
N PHE A 31 -4.68 4.03 3.46
CA PHE A 31 -4.55 2.79 4.23
C PHE A 31 -5.73 1.88 3.95
N GLY A 32 -5.46 0.66 3.50
CA GLY A 32 -6.48 -0.27 3.05
C GLY A 32 -7.10 -1.08 4.18
N VAL A 33 -8.41 -1.31 4.12
CA VAL A 33 -9.08 -2.33 4.92
C VAL A 33 -9.67 -3.36 3.96
N PRO A 34 -8.98 -4.49 3.71
CA PRO A 34 -9.44 -5.47 2.74
C PRO A 34 -10.61 -6.31 3.30
N GLU A 35 -11.43 -6.86 2.42
CA GLU A 35 -12.52 -7.77 2.79
C GLU A 35 -12.00 -9.17 3.18
N SER A 36 -10.84 -9.55 2.68
CA SER A 36 -10.19 -10.83 2.95
C SER A 36 -8.71 -10.67 3.17
N LYS A 37 -8.14 -11.60 3.96
CA LYS A 37 -6.71 -11.71 4.23
C LYS A 37 -6.24 -13.12 3.88
N ASP A 38 -4.96 -13.27 3.56
CA ASP A 38 -4.30 -14.58 3.43
C ASP A 38 -2.87 -14.53 3.97
N ALA A 39 -2.14 -15.64 3.98
CA ALA A 39 -0.78 -15.70 4.52
C ALA A 39 0.24 -14.81 3.78
N SER A 40 0.00 -14.47 2.52
CA SER A 40 0.89 -13.66 1.67
C SER A 40 0.44 -12.20 1.51
N GLY A 41 -0.74 -11.86 2.02
CA GLY A 41 -1.34 -10.55 1.82
C GLY A 41 -1.71 -10.28 0.37
N SER A 42 -2.24 -11.26 -0.37
CA SER A 42 -2.39 -11.13 -1.83
C SER A 42 -3.26 -9.96 -2.32
N ARG A 43 -4.15 -9.45 -1.45
CA ARG A 43 -4.98 -8.26 -1.72
C ARG A 43 -4.18 -6.95 -1.73
N ALA A 44 -2.94 -6.92 -1.20
CA ALA A 44 -2.07 -5.76 -1.24
C ALA A 44 -1.66 -5.37 -2.67
N TYR A 45 -1.50 -6.36 -3.56
CA TYR A 45 -1.03 -6.18 -4.94
C TYR A 45 -2.07 -6.63 -5.98
N ALA A 46 -3.33 -6.83 -5.58
CA ALA A 46 -4.40 -7.17 -6.50
C ALA A 46 -4.82 -5.93 -7.31
N ASP A 47 -5.02 -6.08 -8.63
CA ASP A 47 -5.49 -4.98 -9.49
C ASP A 47 -6.82 -4.40 -8.99
N ASP A 48 -7.72 -5.25 -8.51
CA ASP A 48 -9.01 -4.90 -7.91
C ASP A 48 -8.95 -4.68 -6.38
N GLY A 49 -7.75 -4.56 -5.82
CA GLY A 49 -7.52 -4.30 -4.40
C GLY A 49 -8.17 -2.98 -3.94
N VAL A 50 -8.47 -2.90 -2.64
CA VAL A 50 -9.22 -1.75 -2.08
C VAL A 50 -8.47 -0.43 -2.29
N VAL A 51 -7.15 -0.44 -2.13
CA VAL A 51 -6.28 0.72 -2.34
C VAL A 51 -6.20 1.07 -3.82
N GLN A 52 -5.95 0.09 -4.69
CA GLN A 52 -5.87 0.28 -6.16
C GLN A 52 -7.17 0.85 -6.74
N ARG A 53 -8.32 0.39 -6.25
CA ARG A 53 -9.62 0.95 -6.64
C ARG A 53 -9.80 2.38 -6.16
N ALA A 54 -9.37 2.71 -4.94
CA ALA A 54 -9.46 4.06 -4.39
C ALA A 54 -8.51 5.03 -5.12
N ILE A 55 -7.24 4.63 -5.34
CA ILE A 55 -6.24 5.41 -6.09
C ILE A 55 -6.81 5.77 -7.46
N ARG A 56 -7.27 4.78 -8.25
CA ARG A 56 -7.80 5.01 -9.60
C ARG A 56 -8.92 6.04 -9.67
N ARG A 57 -9.76 6.09 -8.64
CA ARG A 57 -10.86 7.06 -8.59
C ARG A 57 -10.36 8.44 -8.19
N ILE A 58 -9.54 8.52 -7.14
CA ILE A 58 -9.03 9.79 -6.62
C ILE A 58 -8.14 10.47 -7.65
N SER A 59 -7.21 9.75 -8.28
CA SER A 59 -6.30 10.30 -9.29
C SER A 59 -7.01 10.73 -10.58
N ALA A 60 -8.15 10.14 -10.91
CA ALA A 60 -8.94 10.51 -12.09
C ALA A 60 -9.88 11.70 -11.86
N GLU A 61 -10.31 11.92 -10.62
CA GLU A 61 -11.39 12.86 -10.28
C GLU A 61 -10.92 14.05 -9.41
N THR A 62 -9.66 14.09 -8.99
CA THR A 62 -9.09 15.14 -8.12
C THR A 62 -7.64 15.48 -8.51
N ASP A 63 -7.17 16.66 -8.06
CA ASP A 63 -5.80 17.13 -8.29
C ASP A 63 -4.87 16.92 -7.06
N VAL A 64 -5.31 16.16 -6.04
CA VAL A 64 -4.46 15.90 -4.86
C VAL A 64 -3.37 14.88 -5.18
N THR A 65 -2.21 15.02 -4.55
CA THR A 65 -1.18 13.98 -4.60
C THR A 65 -1.66 12.73 -3.85
N VAL A 66 -1.71 11.60 -4.55
CA VAL A 66 -2.14 10.31 -4.00
C VAL A 66 -0.93 9.47 -3.61
N ILE A 67 -0.83 9.17 -2.32
CA ILE A 67 0.22 8.35 -1.73
C ILE A 67 -0.35 6.97 -1.37
N GLY A 68 0.22 5.91 -1.92
CA GLY A 68 -0.12 4.53 -1.54
C GLY A 68 0.80 4.00 -0.44
N ASP A 69 0.25 3.50 0.67
CA ASP A 69 1.03 2.74 1.65
C ASP A 69 1.44 1.38 1.06
N VAL A 70 2.73 1.06 1.10
CA VAL A 70 3.27 -0.21 0.60
C VAL A 70 3.69 -1.08 1.78
N CYS A 71 2.79 -1.97 2.19
CA CYS A 71 2.98 -2.93 3.26
C CYS A 71 2.05 -4.14 3.08
N LEU A 72 2.28 -5.20 3.87
CA LEU A 72 1.43 -6.40 3.86
C LEU A 72 0.61 -6.58 5.15
N CYS A 73 0.86 -5.82 6.22
CA CYS A 73 0.26 -6.05 7.55
C CYS A 73 -1.28 -5.96 7.57
N GLU A 74 -1.84 -5.09 6.73
CA GLU A 74 -3.29 -4.93 6.59
C GLU A 74 -3.93 -6.12 5.87
N TYR A 75 -3.15 -6.85 5.09
CA TYR A 75 -3.60 -7.88 4.15
C TYR A 75 -3.25 -9.29 4.60
N THR A 76 -2.30 -9.45 5.52
CA THR A 76 -1.90 -10.76 6.03
C THR A 76 -2.77 -11.22 7.19
N GLU A 77 -3.08 -12.53 7.25
CA GLU A 77 -3.88 -13.11 8.35
C GLU A 77 -3.18 -12.97 9.71
N HIS A 78 -1.84 -13.03 9.71
CA HIS A 78 -1.00 -12.89 10.90
C HIS A 78 -0.66 -11.44 11.28
N GLY A 79 -0.95 -10.46 10.41
CA GLY A 79 -0.74 -9.03 10.69
C GLY A 79 0.71 -8.53 10.61
N HIS A 80 1.71 -9.39 10.38
CA HIS A 80 3.08 -8.97 10.06
C HIS A 80 3.21 -8.32 8.67
N CYS A 81 4.21 -7.45 8.54
CA CYS A 81 4.50 -6.65 7.35
C CYS A 81 5.12 -7.43 6.17
N GLY A 82 5.21 -8.75 6.25
CA GLY A 82 5.92 -9.58 5.29
C GLY A 82 5.61 -11.07 5.41
N VAL A 83 6.27 -11.88 4.59
CA VAL A 83 6.16 -13.35 4.60
C VAL A 83 6.82 -13.89 5.86
N ILE A 84 6.17 -14.79 6.59
CA ILE A 84 6.68 -15.36 7.84
C ILE A 84 7.46 -16.67 7.60
N GLU A 85 8.55 -16.89 8.33
CA GLU A 85 9.26 -18.18 8.39
C GLU A 85 8.38 -19.30 8.94
N GLU A 86 8.53 -20.51 8.41
CA GLU A 86 7.77 -21.67 8.90
C GLU A 86 8.03 -21.89 10.40
N SER A 87 6.97 -22.01 11.20
CA SER A 87 7.02 -22.15 12.67
C SER A 87 7.35 -20.89 13.48
N ALA A 88 7.42 -19.69 12.89
CA ALA A 88 7.72 -18.47 13.65
C ALA A 88 6.66 -18.09 14.70
N GLU A 89 5.43 -18.61 14.59
CA GLU A 89 4.43 -18.51 15.67
C GLU A 89 4.88 -19.22 16.96
N SER A 90 5.74 -20.23 16.83
CA SER A 90 6.17 -21.11 17.93
C SER A 90 7.65 -20.94 18.31
N ASP A 91 8.47 -20.37 17.43
CA ASP A 91 9.88 -20.10 17.67
C ASP A 91 10.16 -18.59 17.61
N PRO A 92 10.44 -17.93 18.76
CA PRO A 92 10.65 -16.49 18.82
C PRO A 92 11.98 -16.04 18.17
N THR A 93 12.80 -16.97 17.69
CA THR A 93 14.03 -16.66 16.94
C THR A 93 13.79 -16.52 15.44
N LEU A 94 12.66 -17.03 14.95
CA LEU A 94 12.24 -16.90 13.56
C LEU A 94 11.47 -15.60 13.34
N THR A 95 11.51 -15.09 12.10
CA THR A 95 11.08 -13.72 11.79
C THR A 95 10.39 -13.64 10.42
N VAL A 96 10.11 -12.42 9.98
CA VAL A 96 9.68 -12.10 8.61
C VAL A 96 10.86 -12.35 7.66
N LYS A 97 10.61 -13.12 6.61
CA LYS A 97 11.57 -13.37 5.53
C LYS A 97 11.76 -12.12 4.68
N ASN A 98 12.90 -11.46 4.88
CA ASN A 98 13.23 -10.19 4.24
C ASN A 98 13.07 -10.24 2.71
N ASP A 99 13.79 -11.16 2.06
CA ASP A 99 13.91 -11.16 0.59
C ASP A 99 12.61 -11.58 -0.09
N GLU A 100 11.89 -12.58 0.46
CA GLU A 100 10.56 -12.96 -0.04
C GLU A 100 9.53 -11.84 0.14
N THR A 101 9.72 -10.98 1.15
CA THR A 101 8.88 -9.80 1.37
C THR A 101 9.16 -8.71 0.33
N LEU A 102 10.42 -8.49 -0.04
CA LEU A 102 10.80 -7.50 -1.06
C LEU A 102 10.05 -7.69 -2.38
N ASP A 103 9.93 -8.94 -2.84
CA ASP A 103 9.21 -9.26 -4.08
C ASP A 103 7.73 -8.85 -4.02
N LEU A 104 7.09 -9.04 -2.86
CA LEU A 104 5.67 -8.68 -2.67
C LEU A 104 5.48 -7.16 -2.50
N LEU A 105 6.41 -6.48 -1.84
CA LEU A 105 6.38 -5.01 -1.73
C LEU A 105 6.58 -4.36 -3.09
N ALA A 106 7.51 -4.87 -3.91
CA ALA A 106 7.71 -4.43 -5.28
C ALA A 106 6.44 -4.58 -6.13
N ARG A 107 5.76 -5.74 -6.06
CA ARG A 107 4.48 -5.97 -6.74
C ARG A 107 3.38 -5.02 -6.25
N THR A 108 3.34 -4.76 -4.96
CA THR A 108 2.39 -3.82 -4.35
C THR A 108 2.60 -2.42 -4.89
N ALA A 109 3.84 -1.92 -4.87
CA ALA A 109 4.18 -0.60 -5.40
C ALA A 109 3.82 -0.46 -6.89
N VAL A 110 4.17 -1.45 -7.73
CA VAL A 110 3.81 -1.43 -9.16
C VAL A 110 2.29 -1.40 -9.34
N SER A 111 1.53 -2.22 -8.60
CA SER A 111 0.07 -2.21 -8.72
C SER A 111 -0.59 -0.89 -8.31
N GLN A 112 0.01 -0.16 -7.35
CA GLN A 112 -0.45 1.16 -6.94
C GLN A 112 -0.07 2.23 -7.97
N ALA A 113 1.12 2.14 -8.56
CA ALA A 113 1.55 2.99 -9.67
C ALA A 113 0.68 2.78 -10.92
N ASP A 114 0.38 1.53 -11.29
CA ASP A 114 -0.56 1.18 -12.37
C ASP A 114 -1.97 1.77 -12.13
N ALA A 115 -2.36 1.88 -10.86
CA ALA A 115 -3.61 2.51 -10.45
C ALA A 115 -3.57 4.05 -10.50
N GLY A 116 -2.40 4.66 -10.67
CA GLY A 116 -2.20 6.11 -10.75
C GLY A 116 -1.76 6.76 -9.45
N ALA A 117 -1.02 6.08 -8.58
CA ALA A 117 -0.38 6.71 -7.43
C ALA A 117 0.77 7.62 -7.88
N ASP A 118 0.85 8.82 -7.33
CA ASP A 118 1.98 9.74 -7.54
C ASP A 118 3.19 9.34 -6.70
N VAL A 119 2.93 8.76 -5.53
CA VAL A 119 3.94 8.37 -4.54
C VAL A 119 3.60 7.01 -3.96
N VAL A 120 4.61 6.17 -3.78
CA VAL A 120 4.51 4.94 -2.98
C VAL A 120 5.32 5.09 -1.69
N ALA A 121 4.77 4.65 -0.57
CA ALA A 121 5.35 4.83 0.77
C ALA A 121 5.60 3.47 1.44
N PRO A 122 6.80 2.87 1.31
CA PRO A 122 7.09 1.58 1.91
C PRO A 122 7.24 1.65 3.44
N SER A 123 6.27 1.08 4.15
CA SER A 123 6.21 1.10 5.62
C SER A 123 6.54 -0.26 6.28
N ALA A 124 6.93 -1.25 5.48
CA ALA A 124 7.20 -2.62 5.94
C ALA A 124 8.52 -2.79 6.72
N MET A 125 9.39 -1.77 6.74
CA MET A 125 10.70 -1.80 7.41
C MET A 125 11.59 -2.95 6.94
N THR A 126 11.48 -3.34 5.67
CA THR A 126 12.26 -4.45 5.07
C THR A 126 13.57 -3.91 4.50
N ASP A 127 14.69 -4.57 4.82
CA ASP A 127 16.02 -4.16 4.35
C ASP A 127 16.09 -4.25 2.83
N GLY A 128 16.45 -3.13 2.19
CA GLY A 128 16.51 -3.03 0.73
C GLY A 128 15.19 -2.68 0.04
N GLN A 129 14.10 -2.42 0.77
CA GLN A 129 12.77 -2.14 0.19
C GLN A 129 12.76 -1.01 -0.84
N VAL A 130 13.46 0.10 -0.58
CA VAL A 130 13.53 1.24 -1.50
C VAL A 130 14.16 0.82 -2.83
N LYS A 131 15.25 0.05 -2.78
CA LYS A 131 15.95 -0.42 -3.98
C LYS A 131 15.05 -1.37 -4.79
N ALA A 132 14.46 -2.37 -4.13
CA ALA A 132 13.61 -3.35 -4.79
C ALA A 132 12.39 -2.69 -5.45
N ILE A 133 11.74 -1.75 -4.74
CA ILE A 133 10.60 -0.98 -5.28
C ILE A 133 11.03 -0.12 -6.46
N ARG A 134 12.15 0.61 -6.35
CA ARG A 134 12.65 1.47 -7.43
C ARG A 134 12.94 0.66 -8.70
N GLU A 135 13.66 -0.45 -8.57
CA GLU A 135 13.99 -1.33 -9.70
C GLU A 135 12.72 -1.88 -10.37
N ALA A 136 11.70 -2.25 -9.59
CA ALA A 136 10.43 -2.76 -10.12
C ALA A 136 9.58 -1.69 -10.81
N LEU A 137 9.49 -0.49 -10.23
CA LEU A 137 8.79 0.65 -10.84
C LEU A 137 9.44 1.04 -12.17
N ASP A 138 10.77 1.14 -12.20
CA ASP A 138 11.51 1.50 -13.42
C ASP A 138 11.30 0.44 -14.51
N ALA A 139 11.35 -0.85 -14.15
CA ALA A 139 11.09 -1.94 -15.07
C ALA A 139 9.65 -1.94 -15.62
N ALA A 140 8.69 -1.40 -14.86
CA ALA A 140 7.29 -1.26 -15.25
C ALA A 140 6.99 0.06 -16.00
N GLY A 141 7.96 0.97 -16.14
CA GLY A 141 7.80 2.26 -16.82
C GLY A 141 7.28 3.40 -15.92
N HIS A 142 7.39 3.25 -14.59
CA HIS A 142 6.93 4.20 -13.57
C HIS A 142 8.08 5.01 -12.96
N GLU A 143 8.97 5.52 -13.81
CA GLU A 143 10.21 6.22 -13.42
C GLU A 143 9.94 7.49 -12.60
N GLU A 144 8.82 8.16 -12.88
CA GLU A 144 8.42 9.43 -12.25
C GLU A 144 7.68 9.24 -10.90
N VAL A 145 7.23 8.02 -10.58
CA VAL A 145 6.54 7.75 -9.30
C VAL A 145 7.53 7.87 -8.16
N ALA A 146 7.26 8.76 -7.20
CA ALA A 146 8.18 9.01 -6.10
C ALA A 146 8.11 7.89 -5.04
N ILE A 147 9.20 7.72 -4.28
CA ILE A 147 9.25 6.82 -3.12
C ILE A 147 9.42 7.67 -1.86
N LEU A 148 8.46 7.58 -0.93
CA LEU A 148 8.49 8.22 0.38
C LEU A 148 8.89 7.20 1.45
N SER A 149 10.17 7.14 1.80
CA SER A 149 10.73 6.20 2.78
C SER A 149 11.08 6.84 4.12
#